data_AF-A0A7J9KDJ3-F1
#
_entry.id   AF-A0A7J9KDJ3-F1
#
_cell.length_a   1.000
_cell.length_b   1.000
_cell.length_c   1.000
_cell.angle_alpha   90.00
_cell.angle_beta   90.00
_cell.angle_gamma   90.00
#
_symmetry.space_group_name_H-M   'P 1'
#
loop_
_entity.id
_entity.type
_entity.pdbx_description
1 polymer ?
#
loop_
_entity_poly.entity_id
_entity_poly.type
_entity_poly.pdbx_seq_one_letter_code
_entity_poly.pdbx_strand_id
1 'polypeptide(L)'
;MKTIESIYFLMEQWLKLPEILPQMFAFGAELWGILDGILFLLHKGYKKVRIQTDSFEVVRALSMEESVDSGITLLRRVKRFLRSKGQWEIKYVPRECNLIADQLAKISLFW
;
A
#
# COMPACT_ATOMS: atom_id res chain seq x y z
N MET A 1 1.47 12.83 -20.93
CA MET A 1 1.78 11.76 -19.96
C MET A 1 2.34 12.47 -18.73
N LYS A 2 1.54 12.66 -17.68
CA LYS A 2 1.96 13.42 -16.49
C LYS A 2 2.34 12.44 -15.39
N THR A 3 3.62 12.52 -15.03
CA THR A 3 4.33 11.75 -14.01
C THR A 3 3.77 12.07 -12.63
N ILE A 4 3.72 11.06 -11.76
CA ILE A 4 3.22 11.12 -10.39
C ILE A 4 4.27 11.84 -9.54
N GLU A 5 4.06 13.12 -9.26
CA GLU A 5 4.95 13.93 -8.40
C GLU A 5 4.54 13.92 -6.92
N SER A 6 3.44 13.25 -6.54
CA SER A 6 2.88 13.40 -5.18
C SER A 6 3.33 12.37 -4.13
N ILE A 7 4.22 11.43 -4.45
CA ILE A 7 4.67 10.39 -3.49
C ILE A 7 5.98 10.78 -2.77
N TYR A 8 6.83 11.59 -3.39
CA TYR A 8 8.21 11.83 -2.88
C TYR A 8 8.28 12.71 -1.62
N PHE A 9 7.43 13.73 -1.49
CA PHE A 9 7.59 14.76 -0.45
C PHE A 9 7.41 14.24 1.00
N LEU A 10 6.66 13.16 1.20
CA LEU A 10 6.41 12.60 2.54
C LEU A 10 7.38 11.46 2.90
N MET A 11 8.03 10.81 1.94
CA MET A 11 9.00 9.74 2.22
C MET A 11 10.35 10.31 2.66
N GLU A 12 10.77 11.46 2.10
CA GLU A 12 12.03 12.13 2.43
C GLU A 12 12.15 12.62 3.88
N GLN A 13 11.03 12.98 4.52
CA GLN A 13 11.08 13.45 5.92
C GLN A 13 11.24 12.32 6.94
N TRP A 14 10.87 11.08 6.59
CA TRP A 14 10.89 9.94 7.52
C TRP A 14 12.16 9.08 7.42
N LEU A 15 12.88 9.14 6.31
CA LEU A 15 14.19 8.48 6.12
C LEU A 15 15.34 9.13 6.91
N LYS A 16 15.10 10.26 7.59
CA LYS A 16 16.10 10.99 8.40
C LYS A 16 16.18 10.54 9.86
N LEU A 17 15.41 9.54 10.29
CA LEU A 17 15.44 9.03 11.66
C LEU A 17 16.16 7.67 11.70
N PRO A 18 17.39 7.59 12.25
CA PRO A 18 18.26 6.42 12.09
C PRO A 18 17.88 5.19 12.93
N GLU A 19 16.76 5.17 13.67
CA GLU A 19 16.47 4.10 14.65
C GLU A 19 14.99 3.68 14.73
N ILE A 20 14.23 3.74 13.64
CA ILE A 20 12.86 3.16 13.62
C ILE A 20 12.88 1.84 12.85
N LEU A 21 12.42 0.77 13.51
CA LEU A 21 12.41 -0.62 13.01
C LEU A 21 11.99 -0.71 11.53
N PRO A 22 12.84 -1.28 10.65
CA PRO A 22 12.56 -1.41 9.21
C PRO A 22 11.19 -2.06 8.90
N GLN A 23 10.72 -2.93 9.79
CA GLN A 23 9.46 -3.65 9.68
C GLN A 23 8.23 -2.72 9.71
N MET A 24 8.19 -1.74 10.62
CA MET A 24 7.07 -0.80 10.73
C MET A 24 7.01 0.13 9.51
N PHE A 25 8.17 0.48 8.97
CA PHE A 25 8.26 1.29 7.75
C PHE A 25 7.81 0.51 6.52
N ALA A 26 8.20 -0.77 6.41
CA ALA A 26 7.78 -1.64 5.31
C ALA A 26 6.24 -1.81 5.28
N PHE A 27 5.61 -2.07 6.43
CA PHE A 27 4.15 -2.16 6.52
C PHE A 27 3.46 -0.85 6.08
N GLY A 28 3.97 0.30 6.52
CA GLY A 28 3.47 1.61 6.12
C GLY A 28 3.63 1.89 4.62
N ALA A 29 4.79 1.57 4.06
CA ALA A 29 5.09 1.73 2.63
C ALA A 29 4.18 0.87 1.75
N GLU A 30 3.97 -0.40 2.12
CA GLU A 30 3.04 -1.29 1.44
C GLU A 30 1.60 -0.73 1.44
N LEU A 31 1.12 -0.27 2.59
CA LEU A 31 -0.21 0.34 2.70
C LEU A 31 -0.36 1.61 1.86
N TRP A 32 0.70 2.43 1.76
CA TRP A 32 0.71 3.61 0.90
C TRP A 32 0.65 3.24 -0.58
N GLY A 33 1.46 2.26 -1.01
CA GLY A 33 1.42 1.76 -2.39
C GLY A 33 0.04 1.21 -2.76
N ILE A 34 -0.60 0.49 -1.84
CA ILE A 34 -1.98 0.01 -2.02
C ILE A 34 -2.97 1.18 -2.11
N LEU A 35 -2.86 2.19 -1.23
CA LEU A 35 -3.75 3.34 -1.25
C LEU A 35 -3.64 4.11 -2.57
N ASP A 36 -2.42 4.37 -3.03
CA ASP A 36 -2.18 5.07 -4.28
C ASP A 36 -2.73 4.29 -5.48
N GLY A 37 -2.47 2.97 -5.54
CA GLY A 37 -3.02 2.08 -6.54
C GLY A 37 -4.56 2.08 -6.56
N ILE A 38 -5.21 2.04 -5.38
CA ILE A 38 -6.67 2.13 -5.26
C ILE A 38 -7.19 3.47 -5.84
N LEU A 39 -6.59 4.59 -5.44
CA LEU A 39 -7.02 5.92 -5.90
C LEU A 39 -6.83 6.08 -7.41
N PHE A 40 -5.70 5.62 -7.95
CA PHE A 40 -5.43 5.62 -9.37
C PHE A 40 -6.47 4.81 -10.15
N LEU A 41 -6.76 3.58 -9.72
CA LEU A 41 -7.72 2.70 -10.40
C LEU A 41 -9.15 3.25 -10.30
N LEU A 42 -9.54 3.80 -9.15
CA LEU A 42 -10.84 4.46 -8.99
C LEU A 42 -10.98 5.68 -9.90
N HIS A 43 -9.94 6.51 -10.00
CA HIS A 43 -9.93 7.66 -10.91
C HIS A 43 -10.04 7.24 -12.39
N LYS A 44 -9.51 6.07 -12.75
CA LYS A 44 -9.68 5.46 -14.08
C LYS A 44 -11.05 4.78 -14.28
N GLY A 45 -11.89 4.72 -13.25
CA GLY A 45 -13.23 4.15 -13.33
C GLY A 45 -13.31 2.63 -13.16
N TYR A 46 -12.23 1.97 -12.74
CA TYR A 46 -12.26 0.53 -12.44
C TYR A 46 -13.15 0.27 -11.22
N LYS A 47 -14.05 -0.71 -11.36
CA LYS A 47 -15.02 -1.08 -10.31
C LYS A 47 -14.78 -2.45 -9.70
N LYS A 48 -13.94 -3.29 -10.33
CA LYS A 48 -13.58 -4.62 -9.86
C LYS A 48 -12.07 -4.78 -9.98
N VAL A 49 -11.39 -4.95 -8.86
CA VAL A 49 -9.93 -4.95 -8.79
C VAL A 49 -9.47 -6.05 -7.85
N ARG A 50 -8.44 -6.78 -8.30
CA ARG A 50 -7.69 -7.70 -7.46
C ARG A 50 -6.36 -7.05 -7.10
N ILE A 51 -6.11 -6.92 -5.81
CA ILE A 51 -4.87 -6.41 -5.24
C ILE A 51 -4.05 -7.60 -4.79
N GLN A 52 -2.78 -7.64 -5.19
CA GLN A 52 -1.83 -8.68 -4.82
C GLN A 52 -0.66 -8.04 -4.06
N THR A 53 -0.25 -8.68 -2.98
CA THR A 53 0.92 -8.26 -2.17
C THR A 53 1.60 -9.50 -1.60
N ASP A 54 2.91 -9.42 -1.43
CA ASP A 54 3.74 -10.41 -0.75
C ASP A 54 3.89 -10.14 0.76
N SER A 55 3.15 -9.16 1.29
CA SER A 55 3.05 -8.93 2.72
C SER A 55 1.84 -9.64 3.33
N PHE A 56 2.09 -10.77 3.99
CA PHE A 56 1.05 -11.50 4.72
C PHE A 56 0.42 -10.66 5.84
N GLU A 57 1.22 -9.80 6.48
CA GLU A 57 0.75 -8.88 7.53
C GLU A 57 -0.27 -7.89 6.99
N VAL A 58 -0.03 -7.31 5.81
CA VAL A 58 -0.95 -6.38 5.15
C VAL A 58 -2.24 -7.07 4.74
N VAL A 59 -2.16 -8.27 4.16
CA VAL A 59 -3.36 -9.06 3.82
C VAL A 59 -4.19 -9.33 5.07
N ARG A 60 -3.57 -9.83 6.14
CA ARG A 60 -4.25 -10.08 7.42
C ARG A 60 -4.90 -8.81 7.97
N ALA A 61 -4.14 -7.71 7.99
CA ALA A 61 -4.60 -6.43 8.51
C ALA A 61 -5.81 -5.90 7.72
N LEU A 62 -5.80 -6.00 6.39
CA LEU A 62 -6.90 -5.52 5.53
C LEU A 62 -8.13 -6.45 5.52
N SER A 63 -7.93 -7.75 5.68
CA SER A 63 -9.01 -8.75 5.70
C SER A 63 -9.74 -8.85 7.02
N MET A 64 -9.11 -8.52 8.15
CA MET A 64 -9.79 -8.53 9.46
C MET A 64 -10.88 -7.44 9.54
N GLU A 65 -12.13 -7.87 9.72
CA GLU A 65 -13.30 -6.99 9.85
C GLU A 65 -13.24 -6.13 11.12
N GLU A 66 -12.76 -6.75 12.20
CA GLU A 66 -12.58 -6.16 13.52
C GLU A 66 -11.11 -6.31 13.92
N SER A 67 -10.37 -5.22 13.84
CA SER A 67 -9.19 -5.08 14.66
C SER A 67 -9.21 -3.64 15.14
N VAL A 68 -9.64 -3.51 16.40
CA VAL A 68 -9.29 -2.48 17.39
C VAL A 68 -8.50 -1.36 16.75
N ASP A 69 -9.12 -0.18 16.70
CA ASP A 69 -8.50 1.12 16.42
C ASP A 69 -6.98 1.02 16.33
N SER A 70 -6.46 0.67 15.15
CA SER A 70 -5.08 0.18 15.02
C SER A 70 -4.04 1.27 15.34
N GLY A 71 -4.46 2.45 15.79
CA GLY A 71 -3.70 3.70 15.87
C GLY A 71 -3.29 4.24 14.50
N ILE A 72 -3.23 3.36 13.49
CA ILE A 72 -2.72 3.65 12.16
C ILE A 72 -3.86 4.21 11.29
N THR A 73 -3.92 5.54 11.21
CA THR A 73 -4.84 6.31 10.36
C THR A 73 -4.85 5.84 8.90
N LEU A 74 -3.69 5.42 8.38
CA LEU A 74 -3.54 4.93 7.01
C LEU A 74 -4.33 3.63 6.77
N LEU A 75 -4.21 2.64 7.66
CA LEU A 75 -4.92 1.37 7.54
C LEU A 75 -6.45 1.58 7.55
N ARG A 76 -6.94 2.44 8.46
CA ARG A 76 -8.35 2.83 8.51
C ARG A 76 -8.83 3.46 7.20
N ARG A 77 -8.00 4.32 6.60
CA ARG A 77 -8.31 4.97 5.32
C ARG A 77 -8.39 3.97 4.17
N VAL A 78 -7.42 3.05 4.07
CA VAL A 78 -7.43 1.99 3.05
C VAL A 78 -8.67 1.09 3.20
N LYS A 79 -8.96 0.61 4.42
CA LYS A 79 -10.18 -0.18 4.71
C LYS A 79 -11.45 0.55 4.29
N ARG A 80 -11.55 1.86 4.53
CA ARG A 80 -12.71 2.66 4.12
C ARG A 80 -12.91 2.66 2.61
N PHE A 81 -11.84 2.77 1.81
CA PHE A 81 -11.95 2.71 0.35
C PHE A 81 -12.39 1.33 -0.12
N LEU A 82 -11.78 0.28 0.43
CA LEU A 82 -12.13 -1.10 0.13
C LEU A 82 -13.59 -1.43 0.44
N ARG A 83 -14.18 -0.84 1.49
CA ARG A 83 -15.58 -1.05 1.85
C ARG A 83 -16.58 -0.21 1.03
N SER A 84 -16.16 0.96 0.53
CA SER A 84 -17.11 1.96 0.02
C SER A 84 -17.26 2.01 -1.50
N LYS A 85 -16.24 1.60 -2.28
CA LYS A 85 -16.20 1.85 -3.72
C LYS A 85 -15.63 0.67 -4.50
N GLY A 86 -16.46 -0.23 -5.04
CA GLY A 86 -16.03 -1.30 -5.94
C GLY A 86 -15.95 -2.68 -5.28
N GLN A 87 -15.72 -3.70 -6.10
CA GLN A 87 -15.48 -5.09 -5.69
C GLN A 87 -13.97 -5.31 -5.59
N TRP A 88 -13.46 -5.40 -4.36
CA TRP A 88 -12.05 -5.59 -4.09
C TRP A 88 -11.79 -7.01 -3.62
N GLU A 89 -10.76 -7.63 -4.19
CA GLU A 89 -10.21 -8.89 -3.74
C GLU A 89 -8.75 -8.65 -3.35
N ILE A 90 -8.37 -8.98 -2.12
CA ILE A 90 -6.98 -8.87 -1.66
C ILE A 90 -6.42 -10.28 -1.51
N LYS A 91 -5.27 -10.55 -2.11
CA LYS A 91 -4.66 -11.86 -2.11
C LYS A 91 -3.17 -11.78 -1.83
N TYR A 92 -2.71 -12.65 -0.93
CA TYR A 92 -1.29 -12.89 -0.74
C TYR A 92 -0.70 -13.62 -1.96
N VAL A 93 0.49 -13.19 -2.41
CA VAL A 93 1.30 -13.90 -3.41
C VAL A 93 2.74 -14.03 -2.91
N PRO A 94 3.46 -15.12 -3.23
CA PRO A 94 4.89 -15.21 -2.95
C PRO A 94 5.66 -14.05 -3.63
N ARG A 95 6.80 -13.64 -3.06
CA ARG A 95 7.59 -12.51 -3.58
C ARG A 95 8.09 -12.76 -5.00
N GLU A 96 8.35 -14.02 -5.35
CA GLU A 96 8.75 -14.44 -6.69
C GLU A 96 7.62 -14.23 -7.72
N CYS A 97 6.39 -14.07 -7.26
CA CYS A 97 5.22 -13.75 -8.08
C CYS A 97 4.90 -12.24 -8.11
N ASN A 98 5.61 -11.42 -7.31
CA ASN A 98 5.41 -9.97 -7.21
C ASN A 98 6.62 -9.15 -7.73
N LEU A 99 7.41 -9.73 -8.63
CA LEU A 99 8.70 -9.18 -9.07
C LEU A 99 8.61 -7.78 -9.69
N ILE A 100 7.52 -7.49 -10.41
CA ILE A 100 7.32 -6.19 -11.06
C ILE A 100 7.14 -5.10 -10.01
N ALA A 101 6.27 -5.33 -9.02
CA ALA A 101 6.06 -4.35 -7.95
C ALA A 101 7.32 -4.20 -7.08
N ASP A 102 8.00 -5.30 -6.78
CA ASP A 102 9.28 -5.30 -6.05
C ASP A 102 10.37 -4.50 -6.79
N GLN A 103 10.50 -4.67 -8.11
CA GLN A 103 11.44 -3.88 -8.91
C GLN A 103 11.05 -2.41 -8.96
N LEU A 104 9.77 -2.08 -9.12
CA LEU A 104 9.31 -0.68 -9.11
C LEU A 104 9.59 0.00 -7.77
N ALA A 105 9.35 -0.69 -6.65
CA ALA A 105 9.68 -0.20 -5.32
C ALA A 105 11.19 0.01 -5.17
N LYS A 106 12.02 -0.95 -5.61
CA LYS A 106 13.49 -0.80 -5.58
C LYS A 106 13.97 0.38 -6.42
N ILE A 107 13.43 0.58 -7.62
CA ILE A 107 13.78 1.73 -8.45
C ILE A 107 13.51 3.03 -7.71
N SER A 108 12.38 3.14 -7.00
CA SER A 108 12.03 4.35 -6.24
C SER A 108 12.95 4.66 -5.05
N LEU A 109 13.80 3.72 -4.62
CA LEU A 109 14.80 3.94 -3.57
C LEU A 109 16.10 4.55 -4.07
N PHE A 110 16.34 4.53 -5.39
CA PHE A 110 17.59 5.00 -6.01
C PHE A 110 17.51 6.44 -6.56
N TRP A 111 16.39 7.14 -6.35
CA TRP A 111 16.16 8.51 -6.82
C TRP A 111 16.08 9.50 -5.66
#